data_AF-A0A365TXT9-F1
#
_entry.id   AF-A0A365TXT9-F1
#
_cell.length_a   1.000
_cell.length_b   1.000
_cell.length_c   1.000
_cell.angle_alpha   90.00
_cell.angle_beta   90.00
_cell.angle_gamma   90.00
#
_symmetry.space_group_name_H-M   'P 1'
#
loop_
_entity.id
_entity.type
_entity.pdbx_description
1 polymer ?
#
loop_
_entity_poly.entity_id
_entity_poly.type
_entity_poly.pdbx_seq_one_letter_code
_entity_poly.pdbx_strand_id
1 'polypeptide(L)'
;MNTPAHLIFSAAVFARPHDRRRTLAGLAGALAPDLSLYVMAGTAIFVLGLNPGYVFGTLYFSDAWQQVFRVDNSFVIWAAGFGVAWWYGARAAMVFAASALLHLAFDLPLHHDDGRPHFWPVTDWVFESPVSYWDRAHHAGVVGPVEMGLSLFFCLILIRRFPSLRSRLLIAALAAVQLSPAFFWAWMFAGNFL
;
A
#
# COMPACT_ATOMS: atom_id res chain seq x y z
N MET A 1 3.34 -0.32 -4.67
CA MET A 1 4.41 0.19 -3.77
C MET A 1 4.22 -0.42 -2.39
N ASN A 2 5.06 -0.14 -1.39
CA ASN A 2 4.83 -0.75 -0.07
C ASN A 2 3.65 -0.08 0.66
N THR A 3 2.86 -0.86 1.41
CA THR A 3 1.72 -0.38 2.21
C THR A 3 2.00 0.84 3.11
N PRO A 4 3.16 0.96 3.79
CA PRO A 4 3.44 2.14 4.60
C PRO A 4 3.50 3.43 3.77
N ALA A 5 4.00 3.36 2.52
CA ALA A 5 3.98 4.49 1.60
C ALA A 5 2.54 4.89 1.24
N HIS A 6 1.64 3.94 0.96
CA HIS A 6 0.22 4.23 0.73
C HIS A 6 -0.43 4.94 1.93
N LEU A 7 -0.13 4.48 3.15
CA LEU A 7 -0.62 5.13 4.38
C LEU A 7 -0.10 6.57 4.50
N ILE A 8 1.19 6.80 4.23
CA ILE A 8 1.82 8.13 4.29
C ILE A 8 1.23 9.08 3.24
N PHE A 9 1.13 8.63 1.98
CA PHE A 9 0.58 9.42 0.88
C PHE A 9 -0.89 9.76 1.12
N SER A 10 -1.69 8.78 1.54
CA SER A 10 -3.09 9.03 1.91
C SER A 10 -3.21 9.99 3.09
N ALA A 11 -2.41 9.84 4.13
CA ALA A 11 -2.42 10.77 5.25
C ALA A 11 -2.05 12.19 4.79
N ALA A 12 -1.06 12.34 3.91
CA ALA A 12 -0.66 13.63 3.35
C ALA A 12 -1.82 14.32 2.62
N VAL A 13 -2.64 13.57 1.88
CA VAL A 13 -3.82 14.08 1.17
C VAL A 13 -5.00 14.32 2.11
N PHE A 14 -5.39 13.31 2.90
CA PHE A 14 -6.68 13.27 3.59
C PHE A 14 -6.64 13.58 5.09
N ALA A 15 -5.54 13.34 5.80
CA ALA A 15 -5.52 13.49 7.26
C ALA A 15 -5.56 14.96 7.70
N ARG A 16 -6.34 15.25 8.76
CA ARG A 16 -6.55 16.60 9.31
C ARG A 16 -6.52 16.58 10.86
N PRO A 17 -5.81 17.52 11.53
CA PRO A 17 -5.61 17.52 12.99
C PRO A 17 -6.87 17.47 13.85
N HIS A 18 -7.94 18.13 13.41
CA HIS A 18 -9.19 18.25 14.16
C HIS A 18 -10.34 17.45 13.54
N ASP A 19 -10.04 16.56 12.58
CA ASP A 19 -11.02 15.67 11.96
C ASP A 19 -10.49 14.23 11.99
N ARG A 20 -10.65 13.61 13.16
CA ARG A 20 -10.22 12.24 13.41
C ARG A 20 -10.96 11.26 12.50
N ARG A 21 -12.25 11.49 12.23
CA ARG A 21 -13.07 10.60 11.41
C ARG A 21 -12.55 10.55 9.97
N ARG A 22 -12.27 11.71 9.37
CA ARG A 22 -11.64 11.79 8.04
C ARG A 22 -10.25 11.17 8.02
N THR A 23 -9.44 11.42 9.05
CA THR A 23 -8.08 10.86 9.14
C THR A 23 -8.11 9.34 9.21
N LEU A 24 -8.96 8.76 10.06
CA LEU A 24 -9.12 7.32 10.16
C LEU A 24 -9.67 6.71 8.87
N ALA A 25 -10.64 7.37 8.23
CA ALA A 25 -11.15 6.92 6.94
C ALA A 25 -10.06 6.88 5.86
N GLY A 26 -9.22 7.91 5.77
CA GLY A 26 -8.10 7.93 4.83
C GLY A 26 -7.11 6.79 5.08
N LEU A 27 -6.64 6.65 6.32
CA LEU A 27 -5.72 5.57 6.69
C LEU A 27 -6.31 4.17 6.46
N ALA A 28 -7.56 3.95 6.86
CA ALA A 28 -8.24 2.68 6.66
C ALA A 28 -8.41 2.37 5.16
N GLY A 29 -8.75 3.38 4.35
CA GLY A 29 -8.90 3.21 2.91
C GLY A 29 -7.59 2.92 2.20
N ALA A 30 -6.47 3.48 2.69
CA ALA A 30 -5.15 3.20 2.15
C ALA A 30 -4.62 1.82 2.54
N LEU A 31 -5.11 1.24 3.64
CA LEU A 31 -4.78 -0.12 4.05
C LEU A 31 -5.67 -1.16 3.36
N ALA A 32 -6.91 -0.82 3.03
CA ALA A 32 -7.93 -1.79 2.63
C ALA A 32 -7.55 -2.65 1.41
N PRO A 33 -6.96 -2.12 0.32
CA PRO A 33 -6.54 -2.93 -0.82
C PRO A 33 -5.48 -4.00 -0.50
N ASP A 34 -4.69 -3.79 0.55
CA ASP A 34 -3.64 -4.71 1.00
C ASP A 34 -4.06 -5.59 2.19
N LEU A 35 -5.25 -5.37 2.74
CA LEU A 35 -5.65 -6.03 3.98
C LEU A 35 -5.67 -7.55 3.82
N SER A 36 -6.19 -8.05 2.69
CA SER A 36 -6.23 -9.49 2.42
C SER A 36 -4.83 -10.08 2.34
N LEU A 37 -3.88 -9.39 1.69
CA LEU A 37 -2.48 -9.81 1.60
C LEU A 37 -1.89 -10.01 2.99
N TYR A 38 -2.06 -9.05 3.90
CA TYR A 38 -1.55 -9.18 5.27
C TYR A 38 -2.21 -10.33 6.04
N VAL A 39 -3.53 -10.49 5.92
CA VAL A 39 -4.25 -11.58 6.61
C VAL A 39 -3.82 -12.94 6.05
N MET A 40 -3.74 -13.09 4.74
CA MET A 40 -3.43 -14.34 4.07
C MET A 40 -1.96 -14.73 4.26
N ALA A 41 -1.02 -13.80 4.03
CA ALA A 41 0.40 -14.02 4.28
C ALA A 41 0.69 -14.22 5.77
N GLY A 42 0.08 -13.42 6.65
CA GLY A 42 0.24 -13.57 8.09
C GLY A 42 -0.26 -14.93 8.59
N THR A 43 -1.43 -15.38 8.12
CA THR A 43 -1.97 -16.70 8.45
C THR A 43 -1.07 -17.81 7.92
N ALA A 44 -0.68 -17.73 6.64
CA ALA A 44 0.19 -18.73 6.02
C ALA A 44 1.52 -18.89 6.78
N ILE A 45 2.16 -17.78 7.15
CA ILE A 45 3.47 -17.79 7.77
C ILE A 45 3.38 -18.15 9.26
N PHE A 46 2.53 -17.46 10.03
CA PHE A 46 2.56 -17.54 11.49
C PHE A 46 1.60 -18.55 12.09
N VAL A 47 0.53 -18.93 11.37
CA VAL A 47 -0.45 -19.92 11.85
C VAL A 47 -0.22 -21.28 11.22
N LEU A 48 0.01 -21.30 9.90
CA LEU A 48 0.25 -22.55 9.15
C LEU A 48 1.73 -22.93 9.08
N GLY A 49 2.65 -22.06 9.52
CA GLY A 49 4.09 -22.34 9.54
C GLY A 49 4.73 -22.48 8.15
N LEU A 50 4.11 -21.90 7.12
CA LEU A 50 4.63 -21.99 5.76
C LEU A 50 5.85 -21.10 5.57
N ASN A 51 6.80 -21.58 4.77
CA ASN A 51 8.02 -20.83 4.45
C ASN A 51 7.65 -19.53 3.68
N PRO A 52 8.17 -18.34 4.08
CA PRO A 52 7.87 -17.08 3.39
C PRO A 52 8.22 -17.08 1.89
N GLY A 53 9.30 -17.75 1.49
CA GLY A 53 9.68 -17.89 0.09
C GLY A 53 8.66 -18.69 -0.73
N TYR A 54 8.04 -19.71 -0.14
CA TYR A 54 6.92 -20.43 -0.78
C TYR A 54 5.65 -19.58 -0.82
N VAL A 55 5.36 -18.82 0.24
CA VAL A 55 4.21 -17.92 0.28
C VAL A 55 4.30 -16.87 -0.81
N PHE A 56 5.40 -16.12 -0.88
CA PHE A 56 5.56 -15.02 -1.83
C PHE A 56 6.03 -15.47 -3.22
N GLY A 57 6.67 -16.63 -3.35
CA GLY A 57 7.12 -17.17 -4.64
C GLY A 57 6.14 -18.15 -5.29
N THR A 58 5.07 -18.56 -4.60
CA THR A 58 4.09 -19.52 -5.15
C THR A 58 2.66 -19.16 -4.79
N LEU A 59 2.31 -19.12 -3.49
CA LEU A 59 0.91 -18.88 -3.10
C LEU A 59 0.41 -17.50 -3.54
N TYR A 60 1.25 -16.48 -3.44
CA TYR A 60 0.96 -15.12 -3.89
C TYR A 60 0.48 -15.05 -5.35
N PHE A 61 1.06 -15.89 -6.23
CA PHE A 61 0.73 -15.96 -7.65
C PHE A 61 -0.33 -17.01 -7.98
N SER A 62 -0.84 -17.75 -6.99
CA SER A 62 -1.84 -18.79 -7.21
C SER A 62 -3.22 -18.20 -7.55
N ASP A 63 -4.00 -18.92 -8.36
CA ASP A 63 -5.37 -18.53 -8.72
C ASP A 63 -6.22 -18.22 -7.49
N ALA A 64 -6.07 -18.99 -6.42
CA ALA A 64 -6.84 -18.81 -5.20
C ALA A 64 -6.58 -17.44 -4.53
N TRP A 65 -5.32 -16.99 -4.50
CA TRP A 65 -4.97 -15.69 -3.92
C TRP A 65 -5.32 -14.56 -4.87
N GLN A 66 -5.03 -14.72 -6.16
CA GLN A 66 -5.37 -13.74 -7.18
C GLN A 66 -6.88 -13.50 -7.31
N GLN A 67 -7.72 -14.51 -7.03
CA GLN A 67 -9.18 -14.36 -6.96
C GLN A 67 -9.64 -13.40 -5.85
N VAL A 68 -8.91 -13.33 -4.74
CA VAL A 68 -9.17 -12.34 -3.67
C VAL A 68 -8.61 -10.99 -4.09
N PHE A 69 -7.36 -10.97 -4.57
CA PHE A 69 -6.63 -9.76 -4.92
C PHE A 69 -7.26 -8.94 -6.05
N ARG A 70 -7.96 -9.58 -6.99
CA ARG A 70 -8.70 -8.85 -8.04
C ARG A 70 -9.90 -8.06 -7.48
N VAL A 71 -10.43 -8.42 -6.31
CA VAL A 71 -11.60 -7.75 -5.73
C VAL A 71 -11.18 -6.50 -4.94
N ASP A 72 -10.22 -6.66 -4.02
CA ASP A 72 -9.72 -5.55 -3.21
C ASP A 72 -8.81 -4.59 -3.99
N ASN A 73 -8.29 -4.99 -5.16
CA ASN A 73 -7.52 -4.12 -6.05
C ASN A 73 -8.26 -3.67 -7.30
N SER A 74 -9.59 -3.73 -7.29
CA SER A 74 -10.40 -3.26 -8.41
C SER A 74 -10.75 -1.77 -8.31
N PHE A 75 -10.31 -0.98 -9.30
CA PHE A 75 -10.79 0.40 -9.50
C PHE A 75 -12.30 0.45 -9.65
N VAL A 76 -12.91 -0.55 -10.31
CA VAL A 76 -14.36 -0.58 -10.56
C VAL A 76 -15.12 -0.70 -9.24
N ILE A 77 -14.71 -1.63 -8.37
CA ILE A 77 -15.34 -1.83 -7.06
C ILE A 77 -15.17 -0.59 -6.18
N TRP A 78 -13.96 -0.03 -6.12
CA TRP A 78 -13.71 1.16 -5.29
C TRP A 78 -14.39 2.43 -5.83
N ALA A 79 -14.46 2.60 -7.15
CA ALA A 79 -15.18 3.71 -7.78
C ALA A 79 -16.69 3.60 -7.57
N ALA A 80 -17.27 2.39 -7.67
CA ALA A 80 -18.66 2.14 -7.33
C ALA A 80 -18.94 2.45 -5.86
N GLY A 81 -18.07 1.98 -4.95
CA GLY A 81 -18.15 2.29 -3.52
C GLY A 81 -18.08 3.79 -3.22
N PHE A 82 -17.21 4.52 -3.91
CA PHE A 82 -17.15 5.98 -3.84
C PHE A 82 -18.46 6.62 -4.33
N GLY A 83 -19.00 6.19 -5.47
CA GLY A 83 -20.26 6.68 -6.03
C GLY A 83 -21.45 6.48 -5.09
N VAL A 84 -21.54 5.30 -4.47
CA VAL A 84 -22.56 5.02 -3.44
C VAL A 84 -22.37 5.93 -2.22
N ALA A 85 -21.15 6.05 -1.71
CA ALA A 85 -20.86 6.93 -0.57
C ALA A 85 -21.21 8.40 -0.86
N TRP A 86 -20.94 8.86 -2.09
CA TRP A 86 -21.30 10.19 -2.55
C TRP A 86 -22.81 10.39 -2.64
N TRP A 87 -23.54 9.43 -3.20
CA TRP A 87 -25.01 9.46 -3.30
C TRP A 87 -25.68 9.65 -1.94
N TYR A 88 -25.18 8.97 -0.91
CA TYR A 88 -25.68 9.08 0.48
C TYR A 88 -25.07 10.25 1.27
N GLY A 89 -24.21 11.07 0.68
CA GLY A 89 -23.54 12.17 1.38
C GLY A 89 -22.58 11.72 2.50
N ALA A 90 -22.14 10.46 2.47
CA ALA A 90 -21.32 9.83 3.51
C ALA A 90 -19.85 10.22 3.36
N ARG A 91 -19.50 11.46 3.73
CA ARG A 91 -18.16 12.07 3.53
C ARG A 91 -16.99 11.21 4.00
N ALA A 92 -17.12 10.50 5.13
CA ALA A 92 -16.07 9.63 5.62
C ALA A 92 -15.87 8.39 4.72
N ALA A 93 -16.97 7.78 4.25
CA ALA A 93 -16.90 6.66 3.31
C ALA A 93 -16.36 7.10 1.94
N MET A 94 -16.65 8.33 1.51
CA MET A 94 -16.03 8.90 0.31
C MET A 94 -14.51 9.01 0.46
N VAL A 95 -14.01 9.49 1.60
CA VAL A 95 -12.57 9.59 1.87
C VAL A 95 -11.91 8.21 1.95
N PHE A 96 -12.60 7.24 2.54
CA PHE A 96 -12.15 5.84 2.57
C PHE A 96 -11.99 5.27 1.15
N ALA A 97 -13.03 5.36 0.32
CA ALA A 97 -12.98 4.85 -1.05
C ALA A 97 -11.99 5.64 -1.94
N ALA A 98 -11.91 6.97 -1.80
CA ALA A 98 -10.94 7.79 -2.52
C ALA A 98 -9.49 7.46 -2.13
N SER A 99 -9.26 7.10 -0.87
CA SER A 99 -7.95 6.67 -0.40
C SER A 99 -7.55 5.32 -0.98
N ALA A 100 -8.48 4.38 -1.08
CA ALA A 100 -8.24 3.11 -1.78
C ALA A 100 -8.01 3.33 -3.28
N LEU A 101 -8.75 4.21 -3.94
CA LEU A 101 -8.49 4.58 -5.34
C LEU A 101 -7.11 5.21 -5.53
N LEU A 102 -6.68 6.05 -4.58
CA LEU A 102 -5.33 6.64 -4.61
C LEU A 102 -4.26 5.56 -4.45
N HIS A 103 -4.48 4.57 -3.59
CA HIS A 103 -3.60 3.41 -3.45
C HIS A 103 -3.44 2.70 -4.80
N LEU A 104 -4.54 2.31 -5.44
CA LEU A 104 -4.52 1.62 -6.72
C LEU A 104 -3.91 2.46 -7.85
N ALA A 105 -4.13 3.78 -7.84
CA ALA A 105 -3.55 4.69 -8.83
C ALA A 105 -2.02 4.70 -8.79
N PHE A 106 -1.43 4.43 -7.63
CA PHE A 106 0.01 4.29 -7.49
C PHE A 106 0.52 2.87 -7.73
N ASP A 107 -0.30 1.86 -7.48
CA ASP A 107 0.09 0.48 -7.73
C ASP A 107 0.06 0.13 -9.21
N LEU A 108 -0.96 0.57 -9.94
CA LEU A 108 -1.08 0.30 -11.37
C LEU A 108 0.24 0.55 -12.14
N PRO A 109 0.91 1.72 -12.03
CA PRO A 109 2.17 1.95 -12.74
C PRO A 109 3.41 1.34 -12.08
N LEU A 110 3.31 0.65 -10.94
CA LEU A 110 4.48 0.19 -10.18
C LEU A 110 4.57 -1.34 -10.03
N HIS A 111 3.63 -2.09 -10.59
CA HIS A 111 3.66 -3.55 -10.62
C HIS A 111 3.93 -4.05 -12.05
N HIS A 112 5.04 -4.77 -12.22
CA HIS A 112 5.42 -5.39 -13.50
C HIS A 112 4.84 -6.80 -13.58
N ASP A 113 5.48 -7.77 -12.91
CA ASP A 113 5.07 -9.19 -12.90
C ASP A 113 4.01 -9.54 -11.83
N ASP A 114 3.84 -8.66 -10.85
CA ASP A 114 2.97 -8.86 -9.68
C ASP A 114 1.71 -7.97 -9.74
N GLY A 115 1.36 -7.51 -10.94
CA GLY A 115 0.16 -6.76 -11.21
C GLY A 115 -1.11 -7.56 -10.94
N ARG A 116 -2.17 -6.86 -10.54
CA ARG A 116 -3.49 -7.43 -10.27
C ARG A 116 -4.48 -7.04 -11.37
N PRO A 117 -5.58 -7.79 -11.58
CA PRO A 117 -6.65 -7.38 -12.50
C PRO A 117 -7.42 -6.16 -12.00
N HIS A 118 -6.84 -4.97 -12.16
CA HIS A 118 -7.34 -3.73 -11.55
C HIS A 118 -8.71 -3.27 -12.08
N PHE A 119 -9.20 -3.85 -13.17
CA PHE A 119 -10.48 -3.51 -13.79
C PHE A 119 -11.52 -4.63 -13.70
N TRP A 120 -11.28 -5.65 -12.89
CA TRP A 120 -12.30 -6.67 -12.57
C TRP A 120 -13.54 -6.00 -11.95
N PRO A 121 -14.79 -6.41 -12.25
CA PRO A 121 -15.21 -7.54 -13.08
C PRO A 121 -15.38 -7.21 -14.57
N VAL A 122 -14.97 -6.02 -15.04
CA VAL A 122 -15.12 -5.65 -16.45
C VAL A 122 -14.13 -6.43 -17.33
N THR A 123 -12.91 -6.62 -16.84
CA THR A 123 -11.87 -7.42 -17.51
C THR A 123 -10.91 -8.00 -16.48
N ASP A 124 -10.37 -9.20 -16.78
CA ASP A 124 -9.26 -9.80 -16.04
C ASP A 124 -7.88 -9.31 -16.54
N TRP A 125 -7.85 -8.29 -17.40
CA TRP A 125 -6.60 -7.72 -17.90
C TRP A 125 -5.73 -7.16 -16.78
N VAL A 126 -4.44 -7.52 -16.83
CA VAL A 126 -3.40 -7.03 -15.93
C VAL A 126 -2.50 -6.09 -16.70
N PHE A 127 -2.25 -4.91 -16.15
CA PHE A 127 -1.26 -4.00 -16.70
C PHE A 127 0.12 -4.42 -16.23
N GLU A 128 0.95 -4.85 -17.18
CA GLU A 128 2.36 -5.15 -16.97
C GLU A 128 3.16 -3.85 -17.09
N SER A 129 3.43 -3.19 -15.96
CA SER A 129 4.08 -1.88 -15.97
C SER A 129 5.55 -1.97 -16.42
N PRO A 130 6.08 -1.06 -17.26
CA PRO A 130 7.51 -1.04 -17.60
C PRO A 130 8.43 -0.69 -16.42
N VAL A 131 7.87 -0.27 -15.28
CA VAL A 131 8.62 0.03 -14.06
C VAL A 131 8.03 -0.72 -12.87
N SER A 132 8.90 -1.13 -11.95
CA SER A 132 8.55 -1.84 -10.73
C SER A 132 9.09 -1.10 -9.50
N TYR A 133 8.35 -1.16 -8.39
CA TYR A 133 8.86 -0.65 -7.11
C TYR A 133 9.84 -1.61 -6.42
N TRP A 134 9.88 -2.89 -6.82
CA TRP A 134 10.69 -3.92 -6.15
C TRP A 134 11.65 -4.65 -7.08
N ASP A 135 11.30 -4.82 -8.36
CA ASP A 135 12.16 -5.51 -9.32
C ASP A 135 13.22 -4.59 -9.93
N ARG A 136 14.49 -4.94 -9.69
CA ARG A 136 15.65 -4.19 -10.20
C ARG A 136 15.78 -4.25 -11.72
N ALA A 137 15.32 -5.31 -12.37
CA ALA A 137 15.30 -5.38 -13.83
C ALA A 137 14.36 -4.33 -14.44
N HIS A 138 13.37 -3.88 -13.66
CA HIS A 138 12.37 -2.88 -14.05
C HIS A 138 12.52 -1.59 -13.24
N HIS A 139 13.75 -1.06 -13.16
CA HIS A 139 14.05 0.27 -12.61
C HIS A 139 13.78 0.48 -11.09
N ALA A 140 13.54 -0.56 -10.28
CA ALA A 140 13.34 -0.40 -8.84
C ALA A 140 14.51 0.27 -8.10
N GLY A 141 15.73 0.18 -8.64
CA GLY A 141 16.90 0.89 -8.11
C GLY A 141 16.79 2.42 -8.14
N VAL A 142 15.88 2.97 -8.96
CA VAL A 142 15.57 4.41 -9.01
C VAL A 142 14.19 4.68 -8.39
N VAL A 143 13.18 3.88 -8.75
CA VAL A 143 11.80 4.06 -8.27
C VAL A 143 11.72 3.94 -6.75
N GLY A 144 12.38 2.94 -6.15
CA GLY A 144 12.38 2.72 -4.72
C GLY A 144 12.92 3.93 -3.93
N PRO A 145 14.13 4.44 -4.23
CA PRO A 145 14.66 5.64 -3.58
C PRO A 145 13.79 6.90 -3.78
N VAL A 146 13.18 7.08 -4.96
CA VAL A 146 12.28 8.22 -5.22
C VAL A 146 11.02 8.11 -4.36
N GLU A 147 10.38 6.95 -4.33
CA GLU A 147 9.21 6.68 -3.47
C GLU A 147 9.56 6.93 -2.01
N MET A 148 10.67 6.37 -1.53
CA MET A 148 11.17 6.57 -0.17
C MET A 148 11.37 8.06 0.16
N GLY A 149 12.02 8.81 -0.73
CA GLY A 149 12.25 10.24 -0.56
C GLY A 149 10.96 11.04 -0.46
N LEU A 150 9.98 10.73 -1.32
CA LEU A 150 8.65 11.34 -1.27
C LEU A 150 7.88 10.98 0.01
N SER A 151 7.93 9.71 0.44
CA SER A 151 7.36 9.24 1.70
C SER A 151 7.93 10.02 2.90
N LEU A 152 9.25 10.18 2.98
CA LEU A 152 9.90 10.96 4.04
C LEU A 152 9.51 12.45 3.97
N PHE A 153 9.46 13.04 2.78
CA PHE A 153 9.02 14.41 2.59
C PHE A 153 7.57 14.62 3.08
N PHE A 154 6.67 13.68 2.79
CA PHE A 154 5.30 13.72 3.30
C PHE A 154 5.23 13.52 4.81
N CYS A 155 6.08 12.69 5.41
CA CYS A 155 6.21 12.60 6.87
C CYS A 155 6.62 13.96 7.48
N LEU A 156 7.53 14.71 6.86
CA LEU A 156 7.90 16.06 7.32
C LEU A 156 6.71 17.03 7.25
N ILE A 157 5.94 17.00 6.16
CA ILE A 157 4.69 17.77 6.04
C ILE A 157 3.70 17.39 7.14
N LEU A 158 3.53 16.10 7.40
CA LEU A 158 2.62 15.59 8.43
C LEU A 158 3.06 15.99 9.84
N ILE A 159 4.35 15.94 10.16
CA ILE A 159 4.89 16.38 11.46
C ILE A 159 4.63 17.86 11.70
N ARG A 160 4.72 18.69 10.65
CA ARG A 160 4.35 20.11 10.71
C ARG A 160 2.85 20.31 10.87
N ARG A 161 2.04 19.49 10.19
CA ARG A 161 0.58 19.56 10.24
C ARG A 161 0.01 19.10 11.60
N PHE A 162 0.63 18.11 12.24
CA PHE A 162 0.15 17.50 13.48
C PHE A 162 1.12 17.78 14.64
N PRO A 163 0.90 18.83 15.45
CA PRO A 163 1.86 19.26 16.47
C PRO A 163 1.92 18.37 17.71
N SER A 164 0.87 17.58 18.00
CA SER A 164 0.83 16.72 19.18
C SER A 164 1.92 15.65 19.15
N LEU A 165 2.57 15.40 20.28
CA LEU A 165 3.61 14.38 20.43
C LEU A 165 3.13 13.00 19.94
N ARG A 166 1.91 12.59 20.31
CA ARG A 166 1.32 11.32 19.89
C ARG A 166 1.32 11.16 18.37
N SER A 167 0.81 12.14 17.63
CA SER A 167 0.80 12.07 16.16
C SER A 167 2.20 12.05 15.56
N ARG A 168 3.15 12.82 16.12
CA ARG A 168 4.55 12.80 15.67
C ARG A 168 5.20 11.44 15.88
N LEU A 169 4.94 10.79 17.01
CA LEU A 169 5.41 9.42 17.27
C LEU A 169 4.81 8.41 16.30
N LEU A 170 3.51 8.51 16.00
CA LEU A 170 2.85 7.65 15.01
C LEU A 170 3.40 7.86 13.59
N ILE A 171 3.66 9.12 13.19
CA ILE A 171 4.27 9.43 11.90
C ILE A 171 5.72 8.91 11.84
N ALA A 172 6.48 9.07 12.92
CA ALA A 172 7.84 8.53 13.02
C ALA A 172 7.85 7.00 12.94
N ALA A 173 6.88 6.32 13.56
CA ALA A 173 6.72 4.87 13.45
C ALA A 173 6.41 4.46 12.00
N LEU A 174 5.50 5.16 11.30
CA LEU A 174 5.23 4.91 9.88
C LEU A 174 6.47 5.11 9.00
N ALA A 175 7.25 6.18 9.25
CA ALA A 175 8.51 6.41 8.54
C ALA A 175 9.53 5.28 8.80
N ALA A 176 9.62 4.79 10.05
CA ALA A 176 10.51 3.69 10.39
C ALA A 176 10.11 2.38 9.68
N VAL A 177 8.81 2.06 9.64
CA VAL A 177 8.30 0.88 8.92
C VAL A 177 8.57 1.02 7.41
N GLN A 178 8.34 2.21 6.84
CA GLN A 178 8.63 2.48 5.43
C GLN A 178 10.12 2.29 5.09
N LEU A 179 11.03 2.66 6.00
CA LEU A 179 12.47 2.46 5.82
C LEU A 179 12.94 1.02 6.06
N SER A 180 12.10 0.17 6.67
CA SER A 180 12.51 -1.18 7.10
C SER A 180 13.06 -2.08 5.98
N PRO A 181 12.55 -2.06 4.73
CA PRO A 181 13.14 -2.84 3.65
C PRO A 181 14.59 -2.41 3.36
N ALA A 182 14.89 -1.11 3.36
CA ALA A 182 16.23 -0.61 3.10
C ALA A 182 17.24 -1.09 4.17
N PHE A 183 16.81 -1.15 5.44
CA PHE A 183 17.65 -1.67 6.53
C PHE A 183 17.82 -3.19 6.45
N PHE A 184 16.76 -3.94 6.10
CA PHE A 184 16.85 -5.39 5.93
C PHE A 184 17.81 -5.76 4.80
N TRP A 185 17.71 -5.09 3.65
CA TRP A 185 18.63 -5.29 2.53
C TRP A 185 20.06 -4.84 2.85
N ALA A 186 20.24 -3.68 3.50
CA ALA A 186 21.57 -3.22 3.90
C ALA A 186 22.25 -4.18 4.90
N TRP A 187 21.50 -4.71 5.87
CA TRP A 187 22.00 -5.68 6.83
C TRP A 187 22.38 -7.01 6.17
N MET A 188 21.53 -7.52 5.26
CA MET A 188 21.79 -8.76 4.55
C MET A 188 23.02 -8.68 3.63
N PHE A 189 23.27 -7.53 2.99
CA PHE A 189 24.43 -7.33 2.11
C PHE A 189 25.70 -6.83 2.82
N ALA A 190 25.58 -6.22 4.00
CA ALA A 190 26.74 -5.88 4.83
C ALA A 190 27.41 -7.13 5.45
N GLY A 191 26.70 -8.25 5.53
CA GLY A 191 27.22 -9.54 6.04
C GLY A 191 28.09 -10.34 5.05
N ASN A 192 28.26 -9.89 3.80
CA ASN A 192 29.02 -10.61 2.76
C ASN A 192 30.47 -10.10 2.57
N PHE A 193 31.08 -9.49 3.60
CA PHE A 193 32.46 -9.00 3.55
C PHE A 193 33.37 -9.51 4.70
N LEU A 194 33.06 -10.68 5.27
CA LEU A 194 33.97 -11.41 6.16
C LEU A 194 34.13 -12.85 5.69
#